data_AF-A0A9E4FS12-F1
#
_entry.id   AF-A0A9E4FS12-F1
#
_cell.length_a   1.000
_cell.length_b   1.000
_cell.length_c   1.000
_cell.angle_alpha   90.00
_cell.angle_beta   90.00
_cell.angle_gamma   90.00
#
_symmetry.space_group_name_H-M   'P 1'
#
loop_
_entity.id
_entity.type
_entity.pdbx_description
1 polymer ?
#
loop_
_entity_poly.entity_id
_entity_poly.type
_entity_poly.pdbx_seq_one_letter_code
_entity_poly.pdbx_strand_id
1 'polypeptide(L)'
;MNPPQTTNPDHWHHVAYDAQIVEGACLLVEVEGRSIGLFRYNGEIRAVLNICPHEGAPLCMGEVRGTTLPSAPGRFMWGRENEVLRCPWHGWEFSLDDGQCLFNSTRIGLVATEVRDDEEVYVYMRPRRRRPLESI
;
A
#
# COMPACT_ATOMS: atom_id res chain seq x y z
N MET A 1 1.56 9.59 -9.55
CA MET A 1 0.71 9.03 -10.62
C MET A 1 -0.63 8.71 -9.98
N ASN A 2 -1.74 9.26 -10.49
CA ASN A 2 -3.06 9.00 -9.92
C ASN A 2 -3.37 7.50 -9.91
N PRO A 3 -4.11 6.98 -8.91
CA PRO A 3 -4.59 5.61 -8.92
C PRO A 3 -5.31 5.33 -10.25
N PRO A 4 -5.21 4.10 -10.79
CA PRO A 4 -5.77 3.78 -12.09
C PRO A 4 -7.26 4.08 -12.12
N GLN A 5 -7.76 4.71 -13.19
CA GLN A 5 -9.19 4.98 -13.34
C GLN A 5 -9.99 3.67 -13.34
N THR A 6 -10.93 3.56 -12.41
CA THR A 6 -11.75 2.38 -12.14
C THR A 6 -13.17 2.63 -12.62
N THR A 7 -13.63 1.90 -13.65
CA THR A 7 -14.88 2.22 -14.34
C THR A 7 -16.02 1.23 -14.08
N ASN A 8 -15.76 0.07 -13.45
CA ASN A 8 -16.82 -0.90 -13.13
C ASN A 8 -17.24 -0.79 -11.66
N PRO A 9 -18.47 -0.35 -11.33
CA PRO A 9 -18.93 -0.22 -9.96
C PRO A 9 -18.91 -1.55 -9.18
N ASP A 10 -19.10 -2.69 -9.85
CA ASP A 10 -19.21 -4.02 -9.22
C ASP A 10 -17.91 -4.54 -8.59
N HIS A 11 -16.78 -3.86 -8.82
CA HIS A 11 -15.47 -4.26 -8.29
C HIS A 11 -15.05 -3.45 -7.07
N TRP A 12 -15.90 -2.55 -6.57
CA TRP A 12 -15.67 -1.83 -5.32
C TRP A 12 -16.22 -2.61 -4.14
N HIS A 13 -15.38 -2.79 -3.12
CA HIS A 13 -15.76 -3.51 -1.91
C HIS A 13 -15.61 -2.60 -0.70
N HIS A 14 -16.68 -2.48 0.08
CA HIS A 14 -16.61 -1.86 1.40
C HIS A 14 -15.68 -2.69 2.29
N VAL A 15 -14.75 -2.03 2.99
CA VAL A 15 -13.73 -2.72 3.80
C VAL A 15 -13.62 -2.20 5.23
N ALA A 16 -13.98 -0.94 5.48
CA ALA A 16 -13.88 -0.30 6.79
C ALA A 16 -14.60 1.06 6.78
N TYR A 17 -14.76 1.66 7.95
CA TYR A 17 -15.02 3.08 8.13
C TYR A 17 -13.72 3.86 8.33
N ASP A 18 -13.66 5.12 7.90
CA ASP A 18 -12.46 5.99 7.99
C ASP A 18 -11.88 6.00 9.41
N ALA A 19 -12.73 6.13 10.43
CA ALA A 19 -12.34 6.18 11.84
C ALA A 19 -11.58 4.93 12.34
N GLN A 20 -11.68 3.80 11.64
CA GLN A 20 -10.95 2.57 11.99
C GLN A 20 -9.49 2.57 11.51
N ILE A 21 -9.15 3.46 10.57
CA ILE A 21 -7.83 3.53 9.95
C ILE A 21 -7.06 4.67 10.61
N VAL A 22 -6.25 4.33 11.61
CA VAL A 22 -5.46 5.29 12.40
C VAL A 22 -4.06 5.49 11.83
N GLU A 23 -3.55 6.72 11.93
CA GLU A 23 -2.19 7.05 11.49
C GLU A 23 -1.14 6.23 12.25
N GLY A 24 -0.10 5.79 11.53
CA GLY A 24 0.98 4.96 12.07
C GLY A 24 0.62 3.48 12.27
N ALA A 25 -0.64 3.08 12.08
CA ALA A 25 -1.09 1.70 12.16
C ALA A 25 -1.54 1.17 10.78
N CYS A 26 -1.58 -0.16 10.68
CA CYS A 26 -2.16 -0.85 9.52
C CYS A 26 -3.46 -1.53 9.95
N LEU A 27 -4.56 -1.23 9.26
CA LEU A 27 -5.76 -2.07 9.32
C LEU A 27 -5.68 -3.12 8.19
N LEU A 28 -5.52 -4.39 8.55
CA LEU A 28 -5.45 -5.47 7.58
C LEU A 28 -6.84 -6.02 7.26
N VAL A 29 -7.16 -6.11 5.98
CA VAL A 29 -8.42 -6.66 5.46
C VAL A 29 -8.16 -7.75 4.43
N GLU A 30 -9.14 -8.63 4.23
CA GLU A 30 -9.11 -9.65 3.17
C GLU A 30 -10.24 -9.39 2.19
N VAL A 31 -9.92 -9.25 0.90
CA VAL A 31 -10.90 -9.00 -0.16
C VAL A 31 -10.61 -9.94 -1.33
N GLU A 32 -11.58 -10.80 -1.66
CA GLU A 32 -11.45 -11.82 -2.72
C GLU A 32 -10.18 -12.70 -2.60
N GLY A 33 -9.82 -13.13 -1.38
CA GLY A 33 -8.61 -13.92 -1.13
C GLY A 33 -7.31 -13.15 -1.43
N ARG A 34 -7.32 -11.83 -1.26
CA ARG A 34 -6.13 -10.96 -1.28
C ARG A 34 -6.08 -10.19 0.03
N SER A 35 -4.94 -10.27 0.71
CA SER A 35 -4.68 -9.48 1.91
C SER A 35 -4.24 -8.07 1.52
N ILE A 36 -4.91 -7.07 2.09
CA ILE A 36 -4.69 -5.63 1.83
C ILE A 36 -4.50 -4.92 3.17
N GLY A 37 -3.46 -4.10 3.28
CA GLY A 37 -3.29 -3.17 4.39
C GLY A 37 -3.83 -1.78 4.02
N LEU A 38 -4.62 -1.20 4.93
CA LEU A 38 -5.08 0.17 4.85
C LEU A 38 -4.23 1.03 5.80
N PHE A 39 -3.68 2.11 5.26
CA PHE A 39 -2.81 3.05 5.96
C PHE A 39 -3.36 4.46 5.82
N ARG A 40 -3.26 5.26 6.90
CA ARG A 40 -3.46 6.71 6.80
C ARG A 40 -2.13 7.39 6.47
N TYR A 41 -2.11 8.16 5.40
CA TYR A 41 -0.95 8.88 4.88
C TYR A 41 -1.38 10.31 4.54
N ASN A 42 -0.82 11.30 5.24
CA ASN A 42 -1.14 12.73 5.05
C ASN A 42 -2.66 13.04 5.03
N GLY A 43 -3.41 12.38 5.92
CA GLY A 43 -4.87 12.52 6.01
C GLY A 43 -5.67 11.69 5.02
N GLU A 44 -5.04 11.12 3.99
CA GLU A 44 -5.67 10.26 2.99
C GLU A 44 -5.47 8.77 3.32
N ILE A 45 -6.35 7.92 2.82
CA ILE A 45 -6.20 6.46 2.94
C ILE A 45 -5.44 5.90 1.74
N ARG A 46 -4.48 5.03 2.01
CA ARG A 46 -3.73 4.25 1.03
C ARG A 46 -3.95 2.76 1.29
N ALA A 47 -4.43 2.04 0.28
CA ALA A 47 -4.56 0.59 0.29
C ALA A 47 -3.37 -0.06 -0.43
N VAL A 48 -2.73 -1.03 0.23
CA VAL A 48 -1.52 -1.70 -0.23
C VAL A 48 -1.75 -3.21 -0.23
N LEU A 49 -1.41 -3.91 -1.34
CA LEU A 49 -1.35 -5.37 -1.33
C LEU A 49 -0.30 -5.85 -0.33
N ASN A 50 -0.69 -6.77 0.55
CA ASN A 50 0.16 -7.31 1.61
C ASN A 50 1.17 -8.35 1.10
N ILE A 51 1.95 -7.96 0.10
CA ILE A 51 3.01 -8.77 -0.49
C ILE A 51 4.15 -7.89 -0.96
N CYS A 52 5.35 -8.14 -0.42
CA CYS A 52 6.54 -7.40 -0.82
C CYS A 52 6.99 -7.89 -2.21
N PRO A 53 7.23 -7.00 -3.18
CA PRO A 53 7.63 -7.37 -4.53
C PRO A 53 9.06 -7.93 -4.61
N HIS A 54 9.82 -7.90 -3.51
CA HIS A 54 11.16 -8.48 -3.44
C HIS A 54 11.08 -10.02 -3.31
N GLU A 55 10.62 -10.54 -2.17
CA GLU A 55 10.57 -11.99 -1.90
C GLU A 55 9.23 -12.44 -1.30
N GLY A 56 8.17 -11.63 -1.40
CA GLY A 56 6.82 -12.06 -1.02
C GLY A 56 6.48 -11.94 0.47
N ALA A 57 7.28 -11.20 1.25
CA ALA A 57 6.99 -10.91 2.66
C ALA A 57 5.58 -10.33 2.85
N PRO A 58 4.93 -10.54 4.02
CA PRO A 58 3.69 -9.83 4.38
C PRO A 58 4.02 -8.35 4.63
N LEU A 59 4.08 -7.57 3.57
CA LEU A 59 4.58 -6.20 3.56
C LEU A 59 3.87 -5.30 4.58
N CYS A 60 2.56 -5.48 4.76
CA CYS A 60 1.73 -4.67 5.66
C CYS A 60 1.94 -4.99 7.14
N MET A 61 2.71 -6.04 7.47
CA MET A 61 3.25 -6.26 8.82
C MET A 61 4.53 -5.45 9.08
N GLY A 62 4.98 -4.68 8.09
CA GLY A 62 6.06 -3.72 8.20
C GLY A 62 5.69 -2.47 8.99
N GLU A 63 6.71 -1.67 9.29
CA GLU A 63 6.55 -0.42 10.03
C GLU A 63 6.39 0.76 9.05
N VAL A 64 5.47 1.68 9.38
CA VAL A 64 5.41 3.00 8.75
C VAL A 64 6.31 3.95 9.53
N ARG A 65 7.29 4.55 8.85
CA ARG A 65 8.36 5.33 9.49
C ARG A 65 8.95 6.36 8.53
N GLY A 66 9.87 7.18 9.04
CA GLY A 66 10.79 7.97 8.23
C GLY A 66 11.90 7.17 7.54
N THR A 67 12.75 7.89 6.80
CA THR A 67 13.96 7.33 6.17
C THR A 67 15.12 8.34 6.18
N THR A 68 16.29 7.87 5.76
CA THR A 68 17.46 8.74 5.58
C THR A 68 17.41 9.42 4.22
N LEU A 69 17.45 10.74 4.21
CA LEU A 69 17.46 11.56 3.00
C LEU A 69 18.85 11.55 2.34
N PRO A 70 18.91 11.74 1.01
CA PRO A 70 20.16 12.03 0.32
C PRO A 70 20.88 13.21 0.98
N SER A 71 22.16 13.03 1.30
CA SER A 71 22.96 14.04 1.99
C SER A 71 24.45 13.87 1.66
N ALA A 72 25.25 14.86 2.02
CA ALA A 72 26.70 14.82 1.82
C ALA A 72 27.34 13.67 2.63
N PRO A 73 28.46 13.08 2.17
CA PRO A 73 29.16 12.04 2.92
C PRO A 73 29.46 12.47 4.37
N GLY A 74 29.19 11.57 5.33
CA GLY A 74 29.37 11.84 6.75
C GLY A 74 28.24 12.63 7.42
N ARG A 75 27.20 13.03 6.67
CA ARG A 75 25.97 13.59 7.21
C ARG A 75 24.86 12.55 7.16
N PHE A 76 24.06 12.49 8.21
CA PHE A 76 22.83 11.69 8.25
C PHE A 76 21.66 12.65 8.45
N MET A 77 20.78 12.72 7.46
CA MET A 77 19.57 13.54 7.54
C MET A 77 18.37 12.62 7.59
N TRP A 78 17.59 12.69 8.66
CA TRP A 78 16.33 11.96 8.80
C TRP A 78 15.17 12.80 8.25
N GLY A 79 14.20 12.18 7.60
CA GLY A 79 13.00 12.86 7.11
C GLY A 79 11.93 11.88 6.60
N ARG A 80 10.86 12.44 6.02
CA ARG A 80 9.71 11.69 5.49
C ARG A 80 9.01 10.82 6.54
N GLU A 81 8.90 11.37 7.76
CA GLU A 81 8.24 10.68 8.87
C GLU A 81 6.81 10.30 8.49
N ASN A 82 6.38 9.10 8.87
CA ASN A 82 5.08 8.52 8.50
C ASN A 82 4.83 8.33 6.99
N GLU A 83 5.83 8.45 6.12
CA GLU A 83 5.63 8.32 4.67
C GLU A 83 6.10 6.97 4.07
N VAL A 84 6.92 6.22 4.81
CA VAL A 84 7.64 5.06 4.26
C VAL A 84 7.20 3.77 4.93
N LEU A 85 6.67 2.84 4.13
CA LEU A 85 6.40 1.48 4.57
C LEU A 85 7.65 0.62 4.37
N ARG A 86 8.22 0.13 5.48
CA ARG A 86 9.42 -0.69 5.48
C ARG A 86 9.08 -2.18 5.63
N CYS A 87 9.50 -2.98 4.66
CA CYS A 87 9.30 -4.43 4.65
C CYS A 87 9.96 -5.10 5.88
N PRO A 88 9.25 -5.99 6.60
CA PRO A 88 9.75 -6.60 7.83
C PRO A 88 10.86 -7.65 7.63
N TRP A 89 11.10 -8.10 6.39
CA TRP A 89 12.17 -9.06 6.10
C TRP A 89 13.49 -8.34 5.81
N HIS A 90 13.63 -7.80 4.59
CA HIS A 90 14.91 -7.25 4.09
C HIS A 90 15.02 -5.73 4.25
N GLY A 91 14.04 -5.09 4.91
CA GLY A 91 14.06 -3.66 5.15
C GLY A 91 13.92 -2.79 3.90
N TRP A 92 13.45 -3.34 2.77
CA TRP A 92 13.11 -2.53 1.59
C TRP A 92 12.04 -1.50 1.94
N GLU A 93 12.28 -0.28 1.52
CA GLU A 93 11.48 0.89 1.85
C GLU A 93 10.67 1.33 0.63
N PHE A 94 9.39 1.62 0.86
CA PHE A 94 8.45 2.02 -0.19
C PHE A 94 7.67 3.25 0.25
N SER A 95 7.52 4.21 -0.66
CA SER A 95 6.65 5.38 -0.48
C SER A 95 5.20 4.96 -0.38
N LEU A 96 4.47 5.37 0.68
CA LEU A 96 3.03 5.15 0.77
C LEU A 96 2.23 5.99 -0.23
N ASP A 97 2.79 7.10 -0.72
CA ASP A 97 2.12 7.97 -1.68
C ASP A 97 1.88 7.28 -3.03
N ASP A 98 2.94 6.73 -3.62
CA ASP A 98 2.95 6.24 -4.99
C ASP A 98 3.46 4.79 -5.14
N GLY A 99 3.83 4.16 -4.03
CA GLY A 99 4.33 2.80 -3.98
C GLY A 99 5.76 2.61 -4.49
N GLN A 100 6.49 3.68 -4.80
CA GLN A 100 7.86 3.60 -5.31
C GLN A 100 8.82 3.06 -4.26
N CYS A 101 9.60 2.04 -4.61
CA CYS A 101 10.75 1.64 -3.81
C CYS A 101 11.78 2.77 -3.79
N LEU A 102 12.32 3.08 -2.62
CA LEU A 102 13.28 4.19 -2.48
C LEU A 102 14.67 3.86 -3.04
N PHE A 103 14.94 2.57 -3.29
CA PHE A 103 16.23 2.07 -3.75
C PHE A 103 16.31 1.87 -5.27
N ASN A 104 15.21 1.46 -5.91
CA ASN A 104 15.20 1.11 -7.34
C ASN A 104 13.85 1.44 -7.97
N SER A 105 13.61 0.97 -9.20
CA SER A 105 12.37 1.22 -9.94
C SER A 105 11.19 0.30 -9.58
N THR A 106 11.35 -0.66 -8.66
CA THR A 106 10.27 -1.56 -8.23
C THR A 106 9.16 -0.80 -7.51
N ARG A 107 7.91 -1.26 -7.63
CA ARG A 107 6.75 -0.68 -6.94
C ARG A 107 5.95 -1.74 -6.19
N ILE A 108 5.38 -1.34 -5.07
CA ILE A 108 4.36 -2.13 -4.35
C ILE A 108 3.01 -2.00 -5.06
N GLY A 109 2.13 -2.97 -4.83
CA GLY A 109 0.78 -2.94 -5.40
C GLY A 109 -0.12 -1.99 -4.63
N LEU A 110 -0.26 -0.75 -5.07
CA LEU A 110 -1.31 0.14 -4.59
C LEU A 110 -2.68 -0.28 -5.17
N VAL A 111 -3.69 -0.29 -4.32
CA VAL A 111 -5.07 -0.59 -4.67
C VAL A 111 -5.85 0.72 -4.69
N ALA A 112 -6.65 0.93 -5.74
CA ALA A 112 -7.49 2.12 -5.81
C ALA A 112 -8.47 2.13 -4.64
N THR A 113 -8.57 3.27 -3.97
CA THR A 113 -9.32 3.46 -2.73
C THR A 113 -10.22 4.67 -2.89
N GLU A 114 -11.43 4.58 -2.35
CA GLU A 114 -12.42 5.66 -2.37
C GLU A 114 -13.07 5.73 -0.99
N VAL A 115 -13.22 6.96 -0.46
CA VAL A 115 -14.05 7.22 0.71
C VAL A 115 -15.35 7.82 0.19
N ARG A 116 -16.47 7.19 0.53
CA ARG A 116 -17.82 7.61 0.08
C ARG A 116 -18.53 8.42 1.16
N ASP A 117 -19.70 8.93 0.80
CA ASP A 117 -20.64 9.52 1.74
C ASP A 117 -20.85 8.53 2.92
N ASP A 118 -20.93 9.06 4.14
CA ASP A 118 -20.94 8.31 5.41
C ASP A 118 -19.60 7.71 5.89
N GLU A 119 -18.46 8.23 5.41
CA GLU A 119 -17.10 7.85 5.86
C GLU A 119 -16.75 6.37 5.59
N GLU A 120 -17.47 5.74 4.67
CA GLU A 120 -17.23 4.36 4.26
C GLU A 120 -16.05 4.26 3.29
N VAL A 121 -15.13 3.34 3.57
CA VAL A 121 -13.90 3.11 2.79
C VAL A 121 -14.10 1.91 1.88
N TYR A 122 -13.85 2.13 0.60
CA TYR A 122 -13.95 1.13 -0.46
C TYR A 122 -12.59 0.91 -1.13
N VAL A 123 -12.33 -0.33 -1.52
CA VAL A 123 -11.18 -0.68 -2.37
C VAL A 123 -11.65 -1.33 -3.67
N TYR A 124 -10.97 -1.00 -4.77
CA TYR A 124 -11.28 -1.55 -6.08
C TYR A 124 -10.44 -2.78 -6.39
N MET A 125 -11.12 -3.90 -6.60
CA MET A 125 -10.49 -5.18 -6.84
C MET A 125 -10.56 -5.54 -8.32
N ARG A 126 -9.43 -5.37 -9.02
CA ARG A 126 -9.32 -5.85 -10.41
C ARG A 126 -9.56 -7.37 -10.44
N PRO A 127 -10.37 -7.90 -11.39
CA PRO A 127 -10.53 -9.33 -11.57
C PRO A 127 -9.17 -10.00 -11.78
N ARG A 128 -8.95 -11.15 -11.14
CA ARG A 128 -7.76 -11.95 -11.40
C ARG A 128 -7.78 -12.39 -12.87
N ARG A 129 -6.74 -12.04 -13.64
CA ARG A 129 -6.53 -12.65 -14.96
C ARG A 129 -6.37 -14.15 -14.75
N ARG A 130 -7.33 -14.95 -15.22
CA ARG A 130 -7.16 -16.40 -15.27
C ARG A 130 -5.97 -16.68 -16.19
N ARG A 131 -4.90 -17.30 -15.67
CA ARG A 131 -3.94 -17.99 -16.55
C ARG A 131 -4.68 -19.21 -17.12
N PRO A 132 -4.70 -19.42 -18.45
CA PRO A 132 -5.15 -20.68 -19.00
C PRO A 132 -4.37 -21.83 -18.35
N LEU A 133 -5.07 -22.91 -18.00
CA LEU A 133 -4.51 -24.07 -17.29
C LEU A 133 -3.54 -24.91 -18.15
N GLU A 134 -3.26 -24.52 -19.39
CA GLU A 134 -2.50 -25.28 -20.39
C GLU A 134 -1.09 -24.73 -20.59
N SER A 135 -0.29 -24.62 -19.53
CA SER A 135 1.12 -24.18 -19.65
C SER A 135 2.04 -24.88 -18.65
N ILE A 136 1.93 -26.21 -18.60
CA ILE A 136 2.94 -27.13 -18.03
C ILE A 136 3.18 -28.20 -19.07
#